data_AF-A0A6H1WWW7-F1
#
_entry.id   AF-A0A6H1WWW7-F1
#
_cell.length_a   1.000
_cell.length_b   1.000
_cell.length_c   1.000
_cell.angle_alpha   90.00
_cell.angle_beta   90.00
_cell.angle_gamma   90.00
#
_symmetry.space_group_name_H-M   'P 1'
#
loop_
_entity.id
_entity.type
_entity.pdbx_description
1 polymer ?
#
loop_
_entity_poly.entity_id
_entity_poly.type
_entity_poly.pdbx_seq_one_letter_code
_entity_poly.pdbx_strand_id
1 'polypeptide(L)' 'MNEILNYTDIEYFSLSRLLIRESESINRWKNGDTRLSICISCNSCYNTDDHKCIFNIVYY' A
#
# COMPACT_ATOMS: atom_id res chain seq x y z
N MET A 1 -7.11 10.97 0.05
CA MET A 1 -7.35 10.34 1.37
C MET A 1 -7.74 11.38 2.41
N ASN A 2 -6.96 12.46 2.60
CA ASN A 2 -7.24 13.48 3.62
C ASN A 2 -8.64 14.11 3.54
N GLU A 3 -9.11 14.48 2.35
CA GLU A 3 -10.46 15.04 2.21
C GLU A 3 -11.55 14.07 2.65
N ILE A 4 -11.45 12.80 2.24
CA ILE A 4 -12.41 11.76 2.64
C ILE A 4 -12.38 11.58 4.16
N LEU A 5 -11.20 11.54 4.77
CA LEU A 5 -11.09 11.39 6.23
C LEU A 5 -11.61 12.61 7.01
N ASN A 6 -11.40 13.82 6.49
CA ASN A 6 -11.75 15.05 7.20
C ASN A 6 -13.20 15.48 7.01
N TYR A 7 -13.86 15.02 5.94
CA TYR A 7 -15.17 15.51 5.52
C TYR A 7 -16.22 14.41 5.35
N THR A 8 -15.95 13.18 5.77
CA THR A 8 -16.93 12.08 5.82
C THR A 8 -16.85 11.34 7.15
N ASP A 9 -17.85 10.52 7.45
CA ASP A 9 -17.95 9.80 8.73
C ASP A 9 -17.10 8.51 8.79
N ILE A 10 -16.10 8.36 7.92
CA ILE A 10 -15.20 7.20 7.98
C ILE A 10 -14.16 7.41 9.08
N GLU A 11 -13.87 6.35 9.83
CA GLU A 11 -12.84 6.40 10.88
C GLU A 11 -11.49 5.85 10.42
N TYR A 12 -11.50 4.93 9.45
CA TYR A 12 -10.30 4.22 9.01
C TYR A 12 -10.33 3.90 7.52
N PHE A 13 -9.14 3.76 6.93
CA PHE A 13 -8.95 3.20 5.60
C PHE A 13 -8.44 1.76 5.69
N SER A 14 -9.08 0.85 4.95
CA SER A 14 -8.51 -0.46 4.69
C SER A 14 -7.46 -0.38 3.59
N LEU A 15 -6.28 -0.92 3.83
CA LEU A 15 -5.15 -0.95 2.90
C LEU A 15 -4.68 -2.39 2.74
N SER A 16 -4.50 -2.83 1.49
CA SER A 16 -4.06 -4.19 1.18
C SER A 16 -2.80 -4.17 0.29
N ARG A 17 -2.96 -4.13 -1.04
CA ARG A 17 -1.87 -4.17 -2.04
C ARG A 17 -0.76 -3.12 -1.84
N LEU A 18 -1.10 -2.00 -1.21
CA LEU A 18 -0.16 -0.96 -0.83
C LEU A 18 0.83 -1.47 0.23
N LEU A 19 0.32 -2.10 1.31
CA LEU A 19 1.14 -2.68 2.38
C LEU A 19 1.96 -3.90 1.90
N ILE A 20 1.45 -4.62 0.89
CA ILE A 20 2.16 -5.75 0.27
C ILE A 20 3.39 -5.29 -0.52
N ARG A 21 3.30 -4.17 -1.25
CA ARG A 21 4.43 -3.63 -2.04
C ARG A 21 5.35 -2.74 -1.20
N GLU A 22 4.79 -1.96 -0.28
CA GLU A 22 5.48 -0.95 0.52
C GLU A 22 5.12 -1.10 2.01
N SER A 23 5.75 -2.03 2.72
CA SER A 23 5.47 -2.28 4.15
C SER A 23 5.68 -1.03 5.02
N GLU A 24 6.67 -0.20 4.66
CA GLU A 24 7.02 1.03 5.40
C GLU A 24 6.16 2.26 5.04
N SER A 25 5.17 2.11 4.17
CA SER A 25 4.33 3.22 3.66
C SER A 25 3.66 4.03 4.78
N ILE A 26 3.17 3.38 5.84
CA ILE A 26 2.54 4.08 6.98
C ILE A 26 3.56 4.93 7.75
N ASN A 27 4.76 4.39 8.00
CA ASN A 27 5.84 5.12 8.65
C ASN A 27 6.31 6.30 7.79
N ARG A 28 6.43 6.08 6.48
CA ARG A 28 6.78 7.10 5.49
C ARG A 28 5.80 8.29 5.52
N TRP A 29 4.50 8.00 5.46
CA TRP A 29 3.46 9.03 5.53
C TRP A 29 3.46 9.77 6.86
N LYS A 30 3.62 9.05 7.99
CA LYS A 30 3.71 9.64 9.33
C LYS A 30 4.90 10.61 9.45
N ASN A 31 6.01 10.33 8.76
CA ASN A 31 7.21 11.16 8.75
C ASN A 31 7.16 12.31 7.72
N GLY A 32 6.01 12.55 7.08
CA GLY A 32 5.79 13.69 6.18
C GLY A 32 6.10 13.44 4.70
N ASP A 33 6.55 12.25 4.31
CA ASP A 33 6.66 11.88 2.90
C ASP A 33 5.29 11.48 2.38
N THR A 34 4.62 12.39 1.68
CA THR A 34 3.25 12.24 1.16
C THR A 34 3.19 11.74 -0.28
N ARG A 35 4.29 11.20 -0.84
CA ARG A 35 4.29 10.69 -2.21
C ARG A 35 3.27 9.55 -2.37
N LEU A 36 2.69 9.45 -3.56
CA LEU A 36 1.75 8.39 -3.93
C LEU A 36 2.34 6.99 -3.72
N SER A 37 1.47 6.00 -3.55
CA SER A 37 1.89 4.61 -3.54
C SER A 37 2.47 4.21 -4.89
N ILE A 38 3.52 3.39 -4.85
CA ILE A 38 4.15 2.84 -6.05
C ILE A 38 3.41 1.58 -6.52
N CYS A 39 2.40 1.08 -5.81
CA CYS A 39 1.58 -0.04 -6.28
C CYS A 39 0.82 0.33 -7.56
N ILE A 40 1.05 -0.45 -8.63
CA ILE A 40 0.44 -0.19 -9.94
C ILE A 40 -0.83 -1.01 -10.20
N SER A 41 -1.39 -1.63 -9.16
CA SER A 41 -2.61 -2.47 -9.27
C SER A 41 -2.53 -3.59 -10.31
N CYS A 42 -1.34 -4.17 -10.54
CA CYS A 42 -1.16 -5.26 -11.51
C CYS A 42 -1.87 -6.59 -11.13
N ASN A 43 -2.37 -6.70 -9.89
CA ASN A 43 -3.00 -7.89 -9.30
C ASN A 43 -2.12 -9.15 -9.24
N SER A 44 -0.85 -9.08 -9.62
CA SER A 44 0.03 -10.25 -9.66
C SER A 44 0.32 -10.87 -8.29
N CYS A 45 0.13 -10.14 -7.18
CA CYS A 45 0.20 -10.69 -5.83
C CYS A 45 -0.88 -11.76 -5.55
N TYR A 46 -1.93 -11.88 -6.36
CA TYR A 46 -2.85 -13.02 -6.25
C TYR A 46 -2.29 -14.32 -6.86
N ASN A 47 -1.24 -14.22 -7.68
CA ASN A 47 -0.64 -15.33 -8.42
C ASN A 47 0.72 -15.75 -7.85
N THR A 48 1.08 -15.23 -6.69
CA THR A 48 2.34 -15.52 -5.99
C THR A 48 2.05 -16.22 -4.67
N ASP A 49 2.95 -17.10 -4.25
CA ASP A 49 2.89 -17.68 -2.91
C ASP A 49 2.92 -16.58 -1.84
N ASP A 50 2.11 -16.78 -0.79
CA ASP A 50 1.94 -15.86 0.35
C ASP A 50 1.56 -14.41 -0.04
N HIS A 51 0.93 -14.22 -1.19
CA HIS A 51 0.55 -12.89 -1.70
C HIS A 51 1.69 -11.87 -1.84
N LYS A 52 2.92 -12.33 -2.11
CA LYS A 52 4.10 -11.45 -2.29
C LYS A 52 3.94 -10.49 -3.48
N CYS A 53 4.45 -9.27 -3.35
CA CYS A 53 4.53 -8.36 -4.50
C CYS A 53 5.59 -8.86 -5.48
N ILE A 54 5.28 -8.93 -6.78
CA ILE A 54 6.26 -9.37 -7.80
C ILE A 54 7.51 -8.48 -7.84
N PHE A 55 7.37 -7.21 -7.44
CA PHE A 55 8.49 -6.26 -7.39
C PHE A 55 9.38 -6.47 -6.16
N ASN A 56 8.97 -7.30 -5.21
CA ASN A 56 9.68 -7.62 -3.97
C ASN A 56 10.17 -9.08 -3.92
N ILE A 57 9.85 -9.89 -4.94
CA ILE A 57 10.37 -11.26 -5.05
C ILE A 57 11.77 -11.14 -5.68
N VAL A 58 12.80 -11.36 -4.87
CA VAL A 58 14.16 -11.57 -5.38
C VAL A 58 14.28 -13.07 -5.68
N TYR A 59 14.41 -13.43 -6.96
CA TYR A 59 14.77 -14.79 -7.34
C TYR A 59 16.26 -14.97 -7.02
N TYR A 60 16.58 -15.87 -6.09
CA TYR A 60 17.93 -16.41 -5.86
C TYR A 60 18.23 -17.52 -6.85
#